data_AF-A0A8S4QT02-F1
#
_entry.id   AF-A0A8S4QT02-F1
#
_cell.length_a   1.000
_cell.length_b   1.000
_cell.length_c   1.000
_cell.angle_alpha   90.00
_cell.angle_beta   90.00
_cell.angle_gamma   90.00
#
_symmetry.space_group_name_H-M   'P 1'
#
loop_
_entity.id
_entity.type
_entity.pdbx_description
1 polymer ?
#
loop_
_entity_poly.entity_id
_entity_poly.type
_entity_poly.pdbx_seq_one_letter_code
_entity_poly.pdbx_strand_id
1 'polypeptide(L)'
;MYNLLAASAHTGEHGVDEYPDISGITNAREAMRKMTEEDKRKILQQVELFRREKMTFDNEVAKWDDAGNDIIMLAKHMCMIMLEMTDFTRGRGPLKTTMDVINAAKKISEAGTKLDKLTREIAEQCPESSTKQDLLAYLQRIALYCHQIQITSKVKADVQNISGELIVSGLDSATSLIQAAKNLMNAVVLTVKASYVASTKYTRQGTIA
;
A
#
# COMPACT_ATOMS: atom_id res chain seq x y z
N MET A 1 -14.37 -24.39 4.57
CA MET A 1 -13.47 -25.21 3.75
C MET A 1 -13.77 -24.90 2.29
N TYR A 2 -13.03 -23.99 1.67
CA TYR A 2 -13.10 -23.82 0.22
C TYR A 2 -11.68 -23.79 -0.32
N ASN A 3 -11.26 -24.96 -0.81
CA ASN A 3 -10.13 -25.12 -1.71
C ASN A 3 -10.65 -24.90 -3.13
N LEU A 4 -10.08 -23.93 -3.83
CA LEU A 4 -10.14 -23.83 -5.29
C LEU A 4 -8.76 -23.38 -5.79
N LEU A 5 -7.89 -24.39 -5.91
CA LEU A 5 -6.77 -24.44 -6.85
C LEU A 5 -7.37 -24.87 -8.21
N ALA A 6 -6.90 -24.54 -9.40
CA ALA A 6 -5.88 -23.62 -9.91
C ALA A 6 -6.04 -23.63 -11.45
N ALA A 7 -5.66 -22.56 -12.15
CA ALA A 7 -5.18 -22.56 -13.54
C ALA A 7 -4.65 -21.15 -13.85
N SER A 8 -3.39 -20.85 -13.50
CA SER A 8 -2.19 -20.91 -14.35
C SER A 8 -2.28 -20.12 -15.67
N ALA A 9 -1.66 -18.94 -15.65
CA ALA A 9 -0.94 -18.37 -16.79
C ALA A 9 0.36 -17.76 -16.24
N HIS A 10 1.31 -18.63 -15.86
CA HIS A 10 2.70 -18.21 -15.61
C HIS A 10 3.42 -18.12 -16.94
N THR A 11 3.42 -16.93 -17.53
CA THR A 11 4.31 -16.56 -18.63
C THR A 11 5.58 -15.92 -18.07
N GLY A 12 6.72 -16.61 -18.23
CA GLY A 12 8.05 -16.00 -18.20
C GLY A 12 8.87 -16.15 -16.91
N GLU A 13 9.28 -17.36 -16.55
CA GLU A 13 10.38 -17.58 -15.58
C GLU A 13 11.76 -17.44 -16.26
N HIS A 14 12.10 -16.21 -16.66
CA HIS A 14 13.49 -15.78 -16.69
C HIS A 14 13.61 -14.67 -15.67
N GLY A 15 13.91 -15.04 -14.42
CA GLY A 15 14.08 -14.10 -13.33
C GLY A 15 15.20 -13.12 -13.67
N VAL A 16 14.90 -11.82 -13.69
CA VAL A 16 15.91 -10.78 -13.82
C VAL A 16 16.79 -10.85 -12.58
N ASP A 17 18.08 -11.13 -12.78
CA ASP A 17 19.07 -11.02 -11.72
C ASP A 17 19.34 -9.53 -11.45
N GLU A 18 18.90 -9.05 -10.29
CA GLU A 18 19.13 -7.66 -9.88
C GLU A 18 20.55 -7.43 -9.35
N TYR A 19 21.29 -8.50 -9.06
CA TYR A 19 22.64 -8.48 -8.47
C TYR A 19 23.57 -9.48 -9.18
N PRO A 20 23.81 -9.33 -10.51
CA PRO A 20 24.53 -10.31 -11.33
C PRO A 20 25.97 -10.59 -10.86
N ASP A 21 26.59 -9.64 -10.17
CA ASP A 21 27.96 -9.73 -9.67
C ASP A 21 28.05 -10.27 -8.23
N ILE A 22 26.92 -10.63 -7.61
CA ILE A 22 26.85 -11.01 -6.18
C ILE A 22 26.35 -12.45 -6.03
N SER A 23 27.28 -13.36 -5.73
CA SER A 23 26.94 -14.75 -5.43
C SER A 23 26.05 -14.88 -4.19
N GLY A 24 25.00 -15.70 -4.28
CA GLY A 24 24.14 -16.08 -3.16
C GLY A 24 22.85 -15.28 -2.98
N ILE A 25 22.59 -14.30 -3.86
CA ILE A 25 21.32 -13.59 -4.01
C ILE A 25 21.07 -13.31 -5.49
N THR A 26 19.79 -13.21 -5.88
CA THR A 26 19.42 -12.89 -7.28
C THR A 26 18.42 -11.74 -7.39
N ASN A 27 17.78 -11.37 -6.28
CA ASN A 27 16.71 -10.37 -6.28
C ASN A 27 16.64 -9.61 -4.95
N ALA A 28 16.06 -8.40 -4.98
CA ALA A 28 15.98 -7.54 -3.82
C ALA A 28 15.23 -8.16 -2.62
N ARG A 29 14.22 -9.01 -2.85
CA ARG A 29 13.54 -9.71 -1.75
C ARG A 29 14.49 -10.64 -0.99
N GLU A 30 15.39 -11.33 -1.69
CA GLU A 30 16.44 -12.15 -1.07
C GLU A 30 17.43 -11.30 -0.28
N ALA A 31 17.83 -10.14 -0.81
CA ALA A 31 18.66 -9.19 -0.07
C ALA A 31 18.03 -8.79 1.26
N MET A 32 16.71 -8.52 1.30
CA MET A 32 15.99 -8.23 2.55
C MET A 32 16.09 -9.37 3.59
N ARG A 33 16.21 -10.64 3.16
CA ARG A 33 16.40 -11.77 4.09
C ARG A 33 17.80 -11.84 4.68
N LYS A 34 18.78 -11.26 4.00
CA LYS A 34 20.19 -11.23 4.39
C LYS A 34 20.54 -10.06 5.30
N MET A 35 19.61 -9.13 5.57
CA MET A 35 19.80 -8.07 6.56
C MET A 35 20.11 -8.61 7.96
N THR A 36 20.75 -7.78 8.78
CA THR A 36 21.07 -8.13 10.17
C THR A 36 19.81 -8.39 11.00
N GLU A 37 19.92 -9.19 12.05
CA GLU A 37 18.79 -9.44 12.97
C GLU A 37 18.34 -8.17 13.71
N GLU A 38 19.24 -7.21 13.92
CA GLU A 38 18.89 -5.91 14.47
C GLU A 38 17.97 -5.13 13.51
N ASP A 39 18.34 -5.05 12.22
CA ASP A 39 17.57 -4.31 11.23
C ASP A 39 16.23 -4.99 10.96
N LYS A 40 16.20 -6.33 10.89
CA LYS A 40 14.94 -7.09 10.79
C LYS A 40 14.01 -6.78 11.95
N ARG A 41 14.52 -6.63 13.18
CA ARG A 41 13.72 -6.26 14.35
C ARG A 41 13.12 -4.86 14.20
N LYS A 42 13.90 -3.89 13.72
CA LYS A 42 13.43 -2.52 13.46
C LYS A 42 12.36 -2.50 12.35
N ILE A 43 12.56 -3.25 11.28
CA ILE A 43 11.56 -3.43 10.20
C ILE A 43 10.27 -4.04 10.76
N LEU A 44 10.35 -5.08 11.58
CA LEU A 44 9.18 -5.70 12.20
C LEU A 44 8.41 -4.72 13.08
N GLN A 45 9.08 -3.89 13.88
CA GLN A 45 8.43 -2.85 14.68
C GLN A 45 7.62 -1.86 13.82
N GLN A 46 8.18 -1.45 12.67
CA GLN A 46 7.46 -0.59 11.71
C GLN A 46 6.27 -1.30 11.07
N VAL A 47 6.41 -2.59 10.75
CA VAL A 47 5.31 -3.40 10.21
C VAL A 47 4.18 -3.57 11.22
N GLU A 48 4.47 -3.70 12.52
CA GLU A 48 3.43 -3.73 13.56
C GLU A 48 2.70 -2.38 13.72
N LEU A 49 3.37 -1.25 13.46
CA LEU A 49 2.71 0.06 13.36
C LEU A 49 1.75 0.10 12.15
N PHE A 50 2.18 -0.39 11.00
CA PHE A 50 1.32 -0.51 9.81
C PHE A 50 0.11 -1.43 10.03
N ARG A 51 0.32 -2.60 10.68
CA ARG A 51 -0.75 -3.56 10.97
C ARG A 51 -1.86 -2.99 11.84
N ARG A 52 -1.52 -2.10 12.79
CA ARG A 52 -2.52 -1.39 13.60
C ARG A 52 -3.41 -0.50 12.75
N GLU A 53 -2.85 0.27 11.81
CA GLU A 53 -3.65 1.06 10.87
C GLU A 53 -4.49 0.17 9.95
N LYS A 54 -3.95 -0.96 9.50
CA LYS A 54 -4.68 -1.96 8.70
C LYS A 54 -5.86 -2.55 9.48
N MET A 55 -5.72 -2.80 10.78
CA MET A 55 -6.83 -3.27 11.62
C MET A 55 -7.94 -2.21 11.71
N THR A 56 -7.58 -0.94 11.85
CA THR A 56 -8.55 0.16 11.78
C THR A 56 -9.27 0.20 10.42
N PHE A 57 -8.53 -0.03 9.33
CA PHE A 57 -9.09 -0.15 8.00
C PHE A 57 -10.09 -1.29 7.89
N ASP A 58 -9.73 -2.51 8.32
CA ASP A 58 -10.62 -3.67 8.28
C ASP A 58 -11.94 -3.39 9.02
N ASN A 59 -11.85 -2.79 10.21
CA ASN A 59 -13.02 -2.43 11.02
C ASN A 59 -13.91 -1.38 10.33
N GLU A 60 -13.31 -0.45 9.58
CA GLU A 60 -14.07 0.58 8.87
C GLU A 60 -14.76 0.00 7.63
N VAL A 61 -14.05 -0.79 6.81
CA VAL A 61 -14.64 -1.38 5.61
C VAL A 61 -15.66 -2.47 5.92
N ALA A 62 -15.58 -3.15 7.06
CA ALA A 62 -16.57 -4.15 7.49
C ALA A 62 -17.97 -3.57 7.74
N LYS A 63 -18.10 -2.24 7.84
CA LYS A 63 -19.39 -1.54 7.99
C LYS A 63 -20.15 -1.38 6.68
N TRP A 64 -19.48 -1.62 5.55
CA TRP A 64 -20.02 -1.38 4.22
C TRP A 64 -20.48 -2.70 3.58
N ASP A 65 -21.57 -2.63 2.81
CA ASP A 65 -21.83 -3.63 1.78
C ASP A 65 -20.93 -3.32 0.57
N ASP A 66 -20.09 -4.27 0.20
CA ASP A 66 -19.13 -4.12 -0.91
C ASP A 66 -19.82 -4.15 -2.28
N ALA A 67 -21.06 -4.67 -2.35
CA ALA A 67 -21.78 -4.85 -3.59
C ALA A 67 -22.05 -3.50 -4.28
N GLY A 68 -21.24 -3.20 -5.30
CA GLY A 68 -21.38 -1.98 -6.11
C GLY A 68 -20.74 -0.73 -5.52
N ASN A 69 -19.91 -0.84 -4.47
CA ASN A 69 -19.21 0.32 -3.91
C ASN A 69 -17.74 0.39 -4.37
N ASP A 70 -17.52 1.11 -5.47
CA ASP A 70 -16.19 1.27 -6.08
C ASP A 70 -15.16 1.90 -5.13
N ILE A 71 -15.58 2.78 -4.22
CA ILE A 71 -14.68 3.38 -3.21
C ILE A 71 -14.11 2.29 -2.30
N ILE A 72 -14.95 1.37 -1.83
CA ILE A 72 -14.53 0.29 -0.94
C ILE A 72 -13.66 -0.73 -1.69
N MET A 73 -14.03 -1.06 -2.94
CA MET A 73 -13.21 -1.95 -3.77
C MET A 73 -11.82 -1.39 -4.05
N LEU A 74 -11.72 -0.10 -4.39
CA LEU A 74 -10.43 0.59 -4.59
C LEU A 74 -9.62 0.64 -3.30
N ALA A 75 -10.26 0.96 -2.17
CA ALA A 75 -9.60 1.02 -0.88
C ALA A 75 -9.03 -0.36 -0.46
N LYS A 76 -9.81 -1.44 -0.67
CA LYS A 76 -9.36 -2.83 -0.45
C LYS A 76 -8.20 -3.21 -1.37
N HIS A 77 -8.26 -2.81 -2.63
CA HIS A 77 -7.16 -3.03 -3.58
C HIS A 77 -5.87 -2.31 -3.15
N MET A 78 -5.95 -1.05 -2.75
CA MET A 78 -4.81 -0.30 -2.21
C MET A 78 -4.25 -0.95 -0.94
N CYS A 79 -5.13 -1.42 -0.03
CA CYS A 79 -4.73 -2.14 1.19
C CYS A 79 -3.95 -3.42 0.88
N MET A 80 -4.44 -4.23 -0.07
CA MET A 80 -3.78 -5.45 -0.52
C MET A 80 -2.37 -5.15 -1.04
N ILE A 81 -2.21 -4.15 -1.90
CA ILE A 81 -0.88 -3.83 -2.46
C ILE A 81 0.06 -3.32 -1.35
N MET A 82 -0.41 -2.47 -0.43
CA MET A 82 0.40 -2.02 0.71
C MET A 82 0.86 -3.18 1.61
N LEU A 83 0.03 -4.23 1.78
CA LEU A 83 0.44 -5.45 2.47
C LEU A 83 1.58 -6.18 1.73
N GLU A 84 1.47 -6.33 0.42
CA GLU A 84 2.52 -6.96 -0.39
C GLU A 84 3.85 -6.17 -0.31
N MET A 85 3.78 -4.84 -0.37
CA MET A 85 4.95 -3.97 -0.24
C MET A 85 5.59 -4.03 1.16
N THR A 86 4.78 -4.14 2.22
CA THR A 86 5.30 -4.28 3.60
C THR A 86 5.79 -5.69 3.92
N ASP A 87 5.30 -6.72 3.23
CA ASP A 87 5.87 -8.07 3.33
C ASP A 87 7.18 -8.20 2.54
N PHE A 88 7.32 -7.47 1.41
CA PHE A 88 8.57 -7.40 0.66
C PHE A 88 9.74 -6.95 1.54
N THR A 89 9.55 -5.94 2.39
CA THR A 89 10.61 -5.44 3.30
C THR A 89 11.06 -6.48 4.33
N ARG A 90 10.27 -7.54 4.54
CA ARG A 90 10.59 -8.67 5.42
C ARG A 90 11.16 -9.86 4.65
N GLY A 91 11.43 -9.70 3.36
CA GLY A 91 11.83 -10.77 2.46
C GLY A 91 10.71 -11.78 2.15
N ARG A 92 9.45 -11.37 2.27
CA ARG A 92 8.25 -12.22 2.07
C ARG A 92 7.37 -11.64 0.97
N GLY A 93 6.20 -12.26 0.76
CA GLY A 93 5.20 -11.78 -0.19
C GLY A 93 5.56 -12.07 -1.66
N PRO A 94 4.69 -11.64 -2.59
CA PRO A 94 4.79 -12.00 -4.00
C PRO A 94 5.83 -11.18 -4.78
N LEU A 95 6.13 -9.94 -4.33
CA LEU A 95 7.09 -9.05 -5.00
C LEU A 95 8.51 -9.60 -4.82
N LYS A 96 9.27 -9.77 -5.91
CA LYS A 96 10.62 -10.33 -5.85
C LYS A 96 11.68 -9.26 -6.09
N THR A 97 11.43 -8.39 -7.06
CA THR A 97 12.38 -7.39 -7.55
C THR A 97 12.01 -5.98 -7.10
N THR A 98 12.96 -5.06 -7.15
CA THR A 98 12.68 -3.63 -6.98
C THR A 98 11.67 -3.13 -8.02
N MET A 99 11.74 -3.65 -9.24
CA MET A 99 10.80 -3.29 -10.30
C MET A 99 9.36 -3.71 -9.96
N ASP A 100 9.16 -4.87 -9.30
CA ASP A 100 7.84 -5.28 -8.80
C ASP A 100 7.29 -4.26 -7.78
N VAL A 101 8.14 -3.78 -6.87
CA VAL A 101 7.77 -2.76 -5.87
C VAL A 101 7.42 -1.43 -6.53
N ILE A 102 8.18 -1.00 -7.54
CA ILE A 102 7.88 0.21 -8.33
C ILE A 102 6.52 0.05 -9.05
N ASN A 103 6.26 -1.12 -9.63
CA ASN A 103 4.98 -1.38 -10.30
C ASN A 103 3.81 -1.45 -9.32
N ALA A 104 4.01 -2.02 -8.13
CA ALA A 104 3.04 -1.97 -7.03
C ALA A 104 2.70 -0.52 -6.63
N ALA A 105 3.72 0.33 -6.48
CA ALA A 105 3.53 1.76 -6.19
C ALA A 105 2.75 2.50 -7.29
N LYS A 106 2.97 2.16 -8.56
CA LYS A 106 2.18 2.71 -9.69
C LYS A 106 0.71 2.30 -9.60
N LYS A 107 0.42 1.02 -9.35
CA LYS A 107 -0.95 0.52 -9.14
C LYS A 107 -1.66 1.23 -7.99
N ILE A 108 -0.96 1.46 -6.87
CA ILE A 108 -1.48 2.26 -5.76
C ILE A 108 -1.84 3.68 -6.21
N SER A 109 -0.95 4.34 -6.96
CA SER A 109 -1.20 5.69 -7.47
C SER A 109 -2.42 5.75 -8.40
N GLU A 110 -2.56 4.78 -9.31
CA GLU A 110 -3.72 4.68 -10.22
C GLU A 110 -5.03 4.48 -9.45
N ALA A 111 -5.03 3.58 -8.46
CA ALA A 111 -6.18 3.36 -7.58
C ALA A 111 -6.50 4.61 -6.75
N GLY A 112 -5.46 5.29 -6.22
CA GLY A 112 -5.60 6.55 -5.48
C GLY A 112 -6.22 7.66 -6.32
N THR A 113 -5.85 7.79 -7.59
CA THR A 113 -6.47 8.75 -8.52
C THR A 113 -7.94 8.42 -8.79
N LYS A 114 -8.29 7.15 -8.97
CA LYS A 114 -9.69 6.73 -9.14
C LYS A 114 -10.52 6.99 -7.88
N LEU A 115 -9.95 6.68 -6.71
CA LEU A 115 -10.56 6.92 -5.41
C LEU A 115 -10.80 8.43 -5.19
N ASP A 116 -9.84 9.28 -5.54
CA ASP A 116 -9.96 10.74 -5.49
C ASP A 116 -11.14 11.23 -6.34
N LYS A 117 -11.26 10.76 -7.59
CA LYS A 117 -12.36 11.15 -8.48
C LYS A 117 -13.72 10.82 -7.88
N LEU A 118 -13.96 9.56 -7.49
CA LEU A 118 -15.25 9.13 -6.95
C LEU A 118 -15.60 9.84 -5.63
N THR A 119 -14.59 10.06 -4.79
CA THR A 119 -14.79 10.76 -3.51
C THR A 119 -15.09 12.25 -3.73
N ARG A 120 -14.49 12.90 -4.74
CA ARG A 120 -14.82 14.29 -5.10
C ARG A 120 -16.27 14.42 -5.56
N GLU A 121 -16.77 13.48 -6.35
CA GLU A 121 -18.18 13.47 -6.78
C GLU A 121 -19.14 13.42 -5.57
N ILE A 122 -18.79 12.68 -4.52
CA ILE A 122 -19.53 12.69 -3.24
C ILE A 122 -19.41 14.05 -2.54
N ALA A 123 -18.20 14.61 -2.46
CA ALA A 123 -17.95 15.89 -1.81
C ALA A 123 -18.67 17.06 -2.51
N GLU A 124 -18.84 17.01 -3.83
CA GLU A 124 -19.56 18.00 -4.63
C GLU A 124 -21.07 17.99 -4.35
N GLN A 125 -21.64 16.82 -4.03
CA GLN A 125 -23.03 16.68 -3.60
C GLN A 125 -23.28 17.13 -2.16
N CYS A 126 -22.22 17.38 -1.39
CA CYS A 126 -22.34 17.88 -0.03
C CYS A 126 -22.52 19.41 0.00
N PRO A 127 -23.41 19.95 0.85
CA PRO A 127 -23.41 21.37 1.16
C PRO A 127 -22.07 21.75 1.81
N GLU A 128 -21.76 23.06 1.78
CA GLU A 128 -20.57 23.57 2.45
C GLU A 128 -20.62 23.22 3.94
N SER A 129 -19.68 22.38 4.36
CA SER A 129 -19.70 21.71 5.66
C SER A 129 -18.30 21.22 6.04
N SER A 130 -18.08 20.99 7.33
CA SER A 130 -16.82 20.40 7.81
C SER A 130 -16.54 19.03 7.16
N THR A 131 -17.57 18.20 6.94
CA THR A 131 -17.42 16.90 6.27
C THR A 131 -16.88 17.03 4.85
N LYS A 132 -17.33 18.02 4.08
CA LYS A 132 -16.81 18.29 2.73
C LYS A 132 -15.35 18.73 2.78
N GLN A 133 -15.00 19.62 3.72
CA GLN A 133 -13.63 20.10 3.90
C GLN A 133 -12.69 18.98 4.33
N ASP A 134 -13.11 18.12 5.26
CA ASP A 134 -12.37 16.94 5.71
C ASP A 134 -12.10 15.98 4.55
N LEU A 135 -13.12 15.69 3.73
CA LEU A 135 -12.96 14.84 2.54
C LEU A 135 -11.89 15.38 1.60
N LEU A 136 -11.96 16.65 1.23
CA LEU A 136 -11.00 17.27 0.31
C LEU A 136 -9.58 17.28 0.89
N ALA A 137 -9.43 17.50 2.20
CA ALA A 137 -8.14 17.43 2.88
C ALA A 137 -7.57 16.00 2.90
N TYR A 138 -8.40 14.98 3.14
CA TYR A 138 -7.96 13.58 3.11
C TYR A 138 -7.56 13.14 1.70
N LEU A 139 -8.23 13.64 0.66
CA LEU A 139 -7.84 13.41 -0.73
C LEU A 139 -6.47 14.00 -1.07
N GLN A 140 -6.17 15.22 -0.60
CA GLN A 140 -4.83 15.79 -0.73
C GLN A 140 -3.76 14.95 -0.02
N ARG A 141 -4.10 14.39 1.17
CA ARG A 141 -3.22 13.47 1.90
C ARG A 141 -2.99 12.17 1.14
N ILE A 142 -4.02 11.60 0.51
CA ILE A 142 -3.87 10.42 -0.36
C ILE A 142 -2.90 10.71 -1.49
N ALA A 143 -3.07 11.83 -2.20
CA ALA A 143 -2.18 12.22 -3.29
C ALA A 143 -0.72 12.35 -2.83
N LEU A 144 -0.50 13.03 -1.70
CA LEU A 144 0.82 13.17 -1.08
C LEU A 144 1.45 11.81 -0.75
N TYR A 145 0.71 10.92 -0.08
CA TYR A 145 1.29 9.65 0.35
C TYR A 145 1.45 8.65 -0.79
N CYS A 146 0.60 8.70 -1.84
CA CYS A 146 0.86 7.95 -3.08
C CYS A 146 2.19 8.36 -3.71
N HIS A 147 2.46 9.68 -3.75
CA HIS A 147 3.74 10.19 -4.23
C HIS A 147 4.93 9.74 -3.36
N GLN A 148 4.79 9.77 -2.03
CA GLN A 148 5.84 9.27 -1.12
C GLN A 148 6.12 7.77 -1.31
N ILE A 149 5.09 6.94 -1.53
CA ILE A 149 5.28 5.52 -1.85
C ILE A 149 6.03 5.35 -3.17
N GLN A 150 5.72 6.15 -4.19
CA GLN A 150 6.46 6.11 -5.46
C GLN A 150 7.94 6.48 -5.30
N ILE A 151 8.26 7.45 -4.45
CA ILE A 151 9.66 7.82 -4.16
C ILE A 151 10.37 6.67 -3.43
N THR A 152 9.78 6.20 -2.33
CA THR A 152 10.40 5.18 -1.47
C THR A 152 10.52 3.82 -2.17
N SER A 153 9.61 3.49 -3.09
CA SER A 153 9.67 2.25 -3.90
C SER A 153 10.88 2.14 -4.84
N LYS A 154 11.52 3.27 -5.18
CA LYS A 154 12.65 3.30 -6.12
C LYS A 154 14.00 3.10 -5.45
N VAL A 155 14.06 3.17 -4.12
CA VAL A 155 15.31 3.07 -3.37
C VAL A 155 15.68 1.60 -3.23
N LYS A 156 16.76 1.20 -3.91
CA LYS A 156 17.32 -0.15 -3.81
C LYS A 156 18.09 -0.33 -2.51
N ALA A 157 18.02 -1.52 -1.94
CA ALA A 157 18.98 -1.92 -0.91
C ALA A 157 20.36 -2.09 -1.56
N ASP A 158 21.37 -1.49 -0.95
CA ASP A 158 22.76 -1.69 -1.36
C ASP A 158 23.24 -3.05 -0.84
N VAL A 159 23.92 -3.81 -1.69
CA VAL A 159 24.45 -5.13 -1.34
C VAL A 159 25.91 -5.21 -1.73
N GLN A 160 26.74 -5.62 -0.78
CA GLN A 160 28.18 -5.76 -0.95
C GLN A 160 28.62 -7.15 -0.49
N ASN A 161 29.61 -7.73 -1.16
CA ASN A 161 30.30 -8.93 -0.69
C ASN A 161 31.66 -8.52 -0.13
N ILE A 162 31.83 -8.62 1.18
CA ILE A 162 33.07 -8.28 1.88
C ILE A 162 33.62 -9.57 2.48
N SER A 163 34.75 -10.05 1.95
CA SER A 163 35.43 -11.25 2.45
C SER A 163 34.54 -12.50 2.51
N GLY A 164 33.58 -12.65 1.58
CA GLY A 164 32.64 -13.76 1.54
C GLY A 164 31.36 -13.57 2.35
N GLU A 165 31.22 -12.45 3.07
CA GLU A 165 30.01 -12.08 3.81
C GLU A 165 29.18 -11.07 3.01
N LEU A 166 27.87 -11.30 2.95
CA LEU A 166 26.93 -10.37 2.31
C LEU A 166 26.49 -9.31 3.30
N ILE A 167 26.84 -8.06 3.03
CA ILE A 167 26.38 -6.89 3.78
C ILE A 167 25.27 -6.22 3.00
N VAL A 168 24.11 -6.03 3.64
CA VAL A 168 22.92 -5.41 3.02
C VAL A 168 22.52 -4.15 3.78
N SER A 169 22.59 -3.01 3.10
CA SER A 169 22.21 -1.71 3.63
C SER A 169 20.87 -1.27 3.05
N GLY A 170 19.78 -1.63 3.72
CA GLY A 170 18.41 -1.38 3.26
C GLY A 170 17.43 -0.95 4.36
N LEU A 171 17.90 -0.64 5.57
CA LEU A 171 17.02 -0.32 6.70
C LEU A 171 16.21 0.95 6.46
N ASP A 172 16.86 2.04 6.07
CA ASP A 172 16.22 3.35 5.91
C ASP A 172 15.20 3.34 4.77
N SER A 173 15.51 2.66 3.67
CA SER A 173 14.60 2.51 2.53
C SER A 173 13.38 1.67 2.91
N ALA A 174 13.59 0.53 3.58
CA ALA A 174 12.52 -0.34 4.05
C ALA A 174 11.59 0.35 5.06
N THR A 175 12.16 1.03 6.05
CA THR A 175 11.37 1.74 7.09
C THR A 175 10.63 2.94 6.51
N SER A 176 11.24 3.69 5.59
CA SER A 176 10.57 4.78 4.86
C SER A 176 9.40 4.29 4.01
N LEU A 177 9.56 3.15 3.32
CA LEU A 177 8.48 2.54 2.54
C LEU A 177 7.30 2.13 3.43
N ILE A 178 7.58 1.47 4.56
CA ILE A 178 6.54 1.07 5.53
C ILE A 178 5.84 2.30 6.11
N GLN A 179 6.58 3.34 6.46
CA GLN A 179 6.04 4.58 7.00
C GLN A 179 5.11 5.27 6.00
N ALA A 180 5.50 5.34 4.72
CA ALA A 180 4.67 5.87 3.65
C ALA A 180 3.39 5.03 3.46
N ALA A 181 3.50 3.69 3.47
CA ALA A 181 2.34 2.79 3.41
C ALA A 181 1.40 2.97 4.61
N LYS A 182 1.94 3.13 5.83
CA LYS A 182 1.15 3.39 7.04
C LYS A 182 0.38 4.71 6.94
N ASN A 183 1.05 5.76 6.48
CA ASN A 183 0.44 7.08 6.32
C ASN A 183 -0.66 7.06 5.25
N LEU A 184 -0.43 6.36 4.13
CA LEU A 184 -1.45 6.16 3.11
C LEU A 184 -2.64 5.35 3.63
N MET A 185 -2.39 4.24 4.35
CA MET A 185 -3.45 3.44 4.97
C MET A 185 -4.35 4.30 5.85
N ASN A 186 -3.76 5.12 6.73
CA ASN A 186 -4.50 6.04 7.58
C ASN A 186 -5.35 7.04 6.78
N ALA A 187 -4.80 7.62 5.71
CA ALA A 187 -5.54 8.54 4.85
C ALA A 187 -6.72 7.84 4.15
N VAL A 188 -6.52 6.61 3.66
CA VAL A 188 -7.57 5.79 3.04
C VAL A 188 -8.69 5.48 4.05
N VAL A 189 -8.35 5.10 5.29
CA VAL A 189 -9.34 4.89 6.37
C VAL A 189 -10.21 6.12 6.58
N LEU A 190 -9.57 7.29 6.71
CA LEU A 190 -10.27 8.54 6.95
C LEU A 190 -11.17 8.94 5.78
N THR A 191 -10.70 8.74 4.55
CA THR A 191 -11.50 8.96 3.33
C THR A 191 -12.71 8.04 3.27
N VAL A 192 -12.56 6.75 3.54
CA VAL A 192 -13.69 5.80 3.57
C VAL A 192 -14.71 6.24 4.62
N LYS A 193 -14.27 6.52 5.84
CA LYS A 193 -15.15 6.96 6.94
C LYS A 193 -15.89 8.25 6.60
N ALA A 194 -15.19 9.27 6.09
CA ALA A 194 -15.80 10.54 5.74
C ALA A 194 -16.75 10.42 4.54
N SER A 195 -16.45 9.53 3.58
CA SER A 195 -17.33 9.25 2.44
C SER A 195 -18.65 8.63 2.92
N TYR A 196 -18.60 7.72 3.91
CA TYR A 196 -19.81 7.17 4.54
C TYR A 196 -20.70 8.28 5.13
N VAL A 197 -20.09 9.16 5.91
CA VAL A 197 -20.80 10.25 6.58
C VAL A 197 -21.43 11.19 5.54
N ALA A 198 -20.69 11.54 4.50
CA ALA A 198 -21.16 12.38 3.41
C ALA A 198 -22.37 11.75 2.67
N SER A 199 -22.22 10.51 2.21
CA SER A 199 -23.29 9.80 1.48
C SER A 199 -24.53 9.54 2.33
N THR A 200 -24.40 9.24 3.62
CA THR A 200 -25.59 8.98 4.47
C THR A 200 -26.30 10.25 4.91
N LYS A 201 -25.56 11.33 5.16
CA LYS A 201 -26.11 12.59 5.69
C LYS A 201 -26.76 13.45 4.61
N TYR A 202 -26.19 13.48 3.39
CA TYR A 202 -26.59 14.44 2.36
C TYR A 202 -27.39 13.83 1.20
N THR A 203 -27.23 12.53 0.90
CA THR A 203 -28.08 11.86 -0.10
C THR A 203 -29.55 11.77 0.35
N ARG A 204 -29.83 11.77 1.66
CA ARG A 204 -31.21 11.83 2.20
C ARG A 204 -31.88 13.21 2.11
N GLN A 205 -31.14 14.27 1.77
CA GLN A 205 -31.70 15.62 1.61
C GLN A 205 -32.05 15.95 0.14
N GLY A 206 -31.69 15.08 -0.81
CA GLY A 206 -31.91 15.28 -2.25
C GLY A 206 -33.23 14.77 -2.81
N THR A 207 -34.19 14.32 -1.99
CA THR A 207 -35.51 13.89 -2.46
C THR A 207 -36.61 14.68 -1.76
N ILE A 208 -36.78 15.94 -2.18
CA ILE A 208 -38.06 16.64 -2.08
C ILE A 208 -38.31 17.20 -3.48
N ALA A 209 -39.09 16.45 -4.26
CA ALA A 209 -39.81 16.96 -5.43
C ALA A 209 -41.29 16.93 -5.07
#